data_AF-A0A199W2B5-F1
#
_entry.id   AF-A0A199W2B5-F1
#
_cell.length_a   1.000
_cell.length_b   1.000
_cell.length_c   1.000
_cell.angle_alpha   90.00
_cell.angle_beta   90.00
_cell.angle_gamma   90.00
#
_symmetry.space_group_name_H-M   'P 1'
#
loop_
_entity.id
_entity.type
_entity.pdbx_description
1 polymer ?
#
loop_
_entity_poly.entity_id
_entity_poly.type
_entity_poly.pdbx_seq_one_letter_code
_entity_poly.pdbx_strand_id
1 'polypeptide(L)'
;MAKFNVVQKARRERSHEKKRALHGNPSSGKLTQRRGPPVSLSGKRKRKLLKKWRRDQKQALEKGLVTMEDVEMAIADEGKKKGKSTNQPANEKIDAMVE
;
A
#
# COMPACT_ATOMS: atom_id res chain seq x y z
N MET A 1 7.21 -0.07 -46.01
CA MET A 1 7.57 -0.45 -44.63
C MET A 1 8.30 -1.79 -44.67
N ALA A 2 9.53 -1.85 -44.15
CA ALA A 2 10.41 -3.01 -44.32
C ALA A 2 9.76 -4.31 -43.80
N LYS A 3 9.90 -5.42 -44.55
CA LYS A 3 9.49 -6.79 -44.20
C LYS A 3 9.86 -7.17 -42.75
N PHE A 4 11.00 -6.66 -42.28
CA PHE A 4 11.46 -6.81 -40.91
C PHE A 4 10.46 -6.30 -39.85
N ASN A 5 9.84 -5.15 -40.07
CA ASN A 5 8.88 -4.58 -39.11
C ASN A 5 7.62 -5.44 -39.00
N VAL A 6 7.19 -6.08 -40.09
CA VAL A 6 6.05 -7.02 -40.11
C VAL A 6 6.39 -8.26 -39.27
N VAL A 7 7.58 -8.84 -39.48
CA VAL A 7 8.07 -9.99 -38.72
C VAL A 7 8.22 -9.66 -37.23
N GLN A 8 8.75 -8.48 -36.90
CA GLN A 8 8.89 -8.04 -35.52
C GLN A 8 7.54 -7.81 -34.83
N LYS A 9 6.55 -7.24 -35.53
CA LYS A 9 5.18 -7.10 -35.01
C LYS A 9 4.57 -8.46 -34.68
N ALA A 10 4.62 -9.41 -35.62
CA ALA A 10 4.11 -10.77 -35.41
C ALA A 10 4.81 -11.49 -34.25
N ARG A 11 6.13 -11.31 -34.12
CA ARG A 11 6.89 -11.89 -32.99
C ARG A 11 6.45 -11.30 -31.65
N ARG A 12 6.20 -9.98 -31.58
CA ARG A 12 5.71 -9.31 -30.37
C ARG A 12 4.32 -9.81 -30.00
N GLU A 13 3.40 -9.92 -30.96
CA GLU A 13 2.05 -10.44 -30.75
C GLU A 13 2.04 -11.85 -30.18
N ARG A 14 2.77 -12.78 -30.81
CA ARG A 14 2.92 -14.16 -30.32
C ARG A 14 3.46 -14.21 -28.89
N SER A 15 4.41 -13.34 -28.57
CA SER A 15 5.00 -13.26 -27.23
C SER A 15 3.98 -12.74 -26.20
N HIS A 16 3.14 -11.78 -26.58
CA HIS A 16 2.05 -11.28 -25.75
C HIS A 16 0.95 -12.31 -25.52
N GLU A 17 0.61 -13.10 -26.54
CA GLU A 17 -0.36 -14.21 -26.42
C GLU A 17 0.13 -15.28 -25.46
N LYS A 18 1.39 -15.71 -25.58
CA LYS A 18 1.99 -16.66 -24.62
C LYS A 18 1.92 -16.13 -23.19
N LYS A 19 2.22 -14.85 -22.97
CA LYS A 19 2.11 -14.21 -21.66
C LYS A 19 0.66 -14.18 -21.14
N ARG A 20 -0.30 -13.85 -22.00
CA ARG A 20 -1.74 -13.87 -21.67
C ARG A 20 -2.24 -15.26 -21.32
N ALA A 21 -1.77 -16.30 -22.02
CA ALA A 21 -2.14 -17.68 -21.72
C ALA A 21 -1.57 -18.16 -20.37
N LEU A 22 -0.31 -17.83 -20.07
CA LEU A 22 0.38 -18.31 -18.87
C LEU A 22 0.08 -17.49 -17.59
N HIS A 23 -0.11 -16.17 -17.73
CA HIS A 23 -0.22 -15.24 -16.60
C HIS A 23 -1.45 -14.32 -16.68
N GLY A 24 -2.31 -14.52 -17.68
CA GLY A 24 -3.55 -13.76 -17.80
C GLY A 24 -4.56 -14.17 -16.73
N ASN A 25 -5.48 -13.27 -16.43
CA ASN A 25 -6.61 -13.59 -15.58
C ASN A 25 -7.51 -14.63 -16.31
N PRO A 26 -7.92 -15.74 -15.66
CA PRO A 26 -8.74 -16.79 -16.28
C PRO A 26 -10.05 -16.29 -16.93
N SER A 27 -10.68 -15.26 -16.37
CA SER A 27 -11.97 -14.77 -16.89
C SER A 27 -11.85 -13.74 -18.02
N SER A 28 -10.78 -12.94 -18.03
CA SER A 28 -10.62 -11.86 -19.02
C SER A 28 -9.52 -12.11 -20.05
N GLY A 29 -8.66 -13.10 -19.84
CA GLY A 29 -7.49 -13.40 -20.68
C GLY A 29 -6.46 -12.26 -20.76
N LYS A 30 -6.67 -11.16 -20.02
CA LYS A 30 -5.77 -10.01 -19.99
C LYS A 30 -4.69 -10.25 -18.96
N LEU A 31 -3.47 -9.85 -19.28
CA LEU A 31 -2.40 -9.80 -18.29
C LEU A 31 -2.83 -8.84 -17.19
N THR A 32 -2.85 -9.29 -15.93
CA THR A 32 -3.03 -8.35 -14.82
C THR A 32 -1.84 -7.40 -14.87
N GLN A 33 -2.09 -6.12 -15.16
CA GLN A 33 -1.06 -5.12 -14.90
C GLN A 33 -0.70 -5.28 -13.43
N ARG A 34 0.55 -5.67 -13.15
CA ARG A 34 1.09 -5.49 -11.79
C ARG A 34 0.79 -4.04 -11.51
N ARG A 35 -0.08 -3.76 -10.54
CA ARG A 35 -0.39 -2.38 -10.13
C ARG A 35 0.98 -1.73 -10.01
N GLY A 36 1.23 -0.70 -10.82
CA GLY A 36 2.54 -0.08 -10.86
C GLY A 36 3.02 0.23 -9.44
N PRO A 37 4.33 0.41 -9.21
CA PRO A 37 4.80 0.78 -7.89
C PRO A 37 3.92 1.93 -7.37
N PRO A 38 3.41 1.85 -6.13
CA PRO A 38 2.45 2.81 -5.63
C PRO A 38 2.99 4.21 -5.89
N VAL A 39 2.24 5.01 -6.67
CA VAL A 39 2.71 6.32 -7.13
C VAL A 39 3.09 7.12 -5.89
N SER A 40 4.37 7.46 -5.77
CA SER A 40 4.86 8.19 -4.61
C SER A 40 4.17 9.54 -4.54
N LEU A 41 3.44 9.78 -3.45
CA LEU A 41 2.75 11.06 -3.26
C LEU A 41 3.79 12.15 -2.97
N SER A 42 3.85 13.17 -3.83
CA SER A 42 4.64 14.38 -3.58
C SER A 42 4.33 14.97 -2.20
N GLY A 43 5.33 15.55 -1.53
CA GLY A 43 5.18 16.20 -0.22
C GLY A 43 4.08 17.28 -0.21
N LYS A 44 3.91 18.02 -1.32
CA LYS A 44 2.82 18.99 -1.47
C LYS A 44 1.46 18.32 -1.41
N ARG A 45 1.30 17.15 -2.03
CA ARG A 45 0.05 16.36 -2.03
C ARG A 45 -0.21 15.77 -0.65
N LYS A 46 0.81 15.22 0.03
CA LYS A 46 0.70 14.79 1.44
C LYS A 46 0.22 15.93 2.34
N ARG A 47 0.82 17.12 2.23
CA ARG A 47 0.41 18.32 2.99
C ARG A 47 -1.02 18.75 2.70
N LYS A 48 -1.46 18.70 1.42
CA LYS A 48 -2.85 19.02 1.05
C LYS A 48 -3.84 18.01 1.63
N LEU A 49 -3.52 16.71 1.57
CA LEU A 49 -4.35 15.66 2.15
C LEU A 49 -4.47 15.81 3.67
N LEU A 50 -3.37 16.06 4.38
CA LEU A 50 -3.39 16.32 5.83
C LEU A 50 -4.21 17.57 6.19
N LYS A 51 -4.14 18.63 5.38
CA LYS A 51 -4.97 19.83 5.59
C LYS A 51 -6.45 19.56 5.32
N LYS A 52 -6.77 18.80 4.26
CA LYS A 52 -8.15 18.38 3.97
C LYS A 52 -8.70 17.54 5.13
N TRP A 53 -7.95 16.52 5.55
CA TRP A 53 -8.34 15.64 6.65
C TRP A 53 -8.62 16.41 7.94
N ARG A 54 -7.75 17.36 8.33
CA ARG A 54 -8.00 18.21 9.51
C ARG A 54 -9.27 19.06 9.39
N ARG A 55 -9.59 19.56 8.20
CA ARG A 55 -10.83 20.31 7.96
C ARG A 55 -12.04 19.38 8.04
N ASP A 56 -11.96 18.21 7.42
CA ASP A 56 -13.04 17.22 7.43
C ASP A 56 -13.33 16.74 8.87
N GLN A 57 -12.30 16.51 9.69
CA GLN A 57 -12.44 16.19 11.12
C GLN A 57 -13.11 17.34 11.89
N LYS A 58 -12.68 18.58 11.68
CA LYS A 58 -13.30 19.75 12.33
C LYS A 58 -14.78 19.86 11.95
N GLN A 59 -15.12 19.66 10.68
CA GLN A 59 -16.50 19.67 10.21
C GLN A 59 -17.31 18.50 10.79
N ALA A 60 -16.71 17.33 10.99
CA ALA A 60 -17.38 16.19 11.62
C ALA A 60 -17.75 16.49 13.07
N LEU A 61 -16.87 17.15 13.83
CA LEU A 61 -17.15 17.63 15.19
C LEU A 61 -18.25 18.70 15.21
N GLU A 62 -18.16 19.71 14.33
CA GLU A 62 -19.17 20.79 14.23
C GLU A 62 -20.55 20.27 13.86
N LYS A 63 -20.63 19.22 13.04
CA LYS A 63 -21.88 18.56 12.65
C LYS A 63 -22.39 17.55 13.69
N GLY A 64 -21.66 17.34 14.79
CA GLY A 64 -22.00 16.35 15.81
C GLY A 64 -21.90 14.90 15.34
N LEU A 65 -21.19 14.65 14.22
CA LEU A 65 -21.02 13.31 13.65
C LEU A 65 -19.96 12.49 14.42
N VAL A 66 -19.15 13.16 15.24
CA VAL A 66 -18.22 12.55 16.19
C VAL A 66 -18.44 13.25 17.52
N THR A 67 -18.84 12.50 18.55
CA THR A 67 -19.00 13.02 19.91
C THR A 67 -17.75 12.71 20.74
N MET A 68 -17.60 13.38 21.89
CA MET A 68 -16.48 13.09 22.81
C MET A 68 -16.49 11.61 23.27
N GLU A 69 -17.68 11.00 23.38
CA GLU A 69 -17.86 9.59 23.73
C GLU A 69 -17.28 8.65 22.65
N ASP A 70 -17.45 8.97 21.36
CA ASP A 70 -16.83 8.19 20.26
C ASP A 70 -15.30 8.22 20.33
N VAL A 71 -14.75 9.38 20.74
CA VAL A 71 -13.30 9.55 20.91
C VAL A 71 -12.80 8.74 22.10
N GLU A 72 -13.52 8.77 23.22
CA GLU A 72 -13.20 7.99 24.43
C GLU A 72 -13.26 6.47 24.15
N MET A 73 -14.28 6.02 23.43
CA MET A 73 -14.44 4.62 23.04
C MET A 73 -13.30 4.16 22.12
N ALA A 74 -12.91 4.98 21.14
CA ALA A 74 -11.78 4.69 20.27
C ALA A 74 -10.44 4.59 21.03
N ILE A 75 -10.20 5.50 21.97
CA ILE A 75 -8.98 5.49 22.80
C ILE A 75 -8.94 4.26 23.70
N ALA A 76 -10.07 3.88 24.30
CA ALA A 76 -10.18 2.69 25.14
C ALA A 76 -9.86 1.40 24.35
N ASP A 77 -10.31 1.31 23.10
CA ASP A 77 -10.04 0.18 22.22
C ASP A 77 -8.58 0.14 21.73
N GLU A 78 -7.93 1.28 21.54
CA GLU A 78 -6.48 1.34 21.24
C GLU A 78 -5.62 0.89 22.43
N GLY A 79 -6.02 1.25 23.65
CA GLY A 79 -5.37 0.80 24.89
C GLY A 79 -5.40 -0.73 25.05
N LYS A 80 -6.50 -1.39 24.68
CA LYS A 80 -6.64 -2.85 24.72
C LYS A 80 -5.79 -3.59 23.69
N LYS A 81 -5.40 -2.93 22.59
CA LYS A 81 -4.61 -3.54 21.49
C LYS A 81 -3.09 -3.50 21.72
N LYS A 82 -2.58 -2.71 22.68
CA LYS A 82 -1.13 -2.61 22.97
C LYS A 82 -0.59 -3.68 23.92
N GLY A 83 -1.42 -4.58 24.45
CA GLY A 83 -1.03 -5.59 25.44
C GLY A 83 -0.39 -6.88 24.90
N LYS A 84 -0.02 -6.98 23.62
CA LYS A 84 0.57 -8.21 23.05
C LYS A 84 1.74 -7.94 22.11
N SER A 85 2.84 -7.44 22.66
CA SER A 85 4.16 -7.57 22.03
C SER A 85 5.19 -8.01 23.07
N THR A 86 5.31 -9.32 23.23
CA THR A 86 6.47 -9.96 23.87
C THR A 86 7.63 -9.91 22.88
N ASN A 87 8.65 -9.07 23.12
CA ASN A 87 9.98 -9.26 22.56
C ASN A 87 11.00 -8.71 23.55
N GLN A 88 11.73 -9.62 24.19
CA GLN A 88 12.81 -9.35 25.13
C GLN A 88 13.98 -8.63 24.42
N PRO A 89 14.74 -7.75 25.10
CA PRO A 89 15.90 -7.11 24.50
C PRO A 89 17.07 -8.10 24.39
N ALA A 90 17.51 -8.36 23.16
CA ALA A 90 18.72 -9.12 22.87
C ALA A 90 19.95 -8.26 23.17
N ASN A 91 20.48 -8.31 24.40
CA ASN A 91 21.76 -7.67 24.70
C ASN A 91 22.59 -8.34 25.83
N GLU A 92 22.64 -9.67 25.88
CA GLU A 92 23.43 -10.41 26.89
C GLU A 92 24.62 -11.18 26.32
N LYS A 93 24.98 -11.03 25.04
CA LYS A 93 26.02 -11.87 24.39
C LYS A 93 27.29 -11.16 23.95
N ILE A 94 27.50 -9.88 24.29
CA ILE A 94 28.69 -9.14 23.82
C ILE A 94 29.83 -9.10 24.86
N ASP A 95 29.55 -9.26 26.16
CA ASP A 95 30.59 -9.08 27.19
C ASP A 95 31.40 -10.35 27.54
N ALA A 96 31.18 -11.48 26.87
CA ALA A 96 31.85 -12.75 27.18
C ALA A 96 32.99 -13.14 26.22
N MET A 97 33.46 -12.20 25.37
CA MET A 97 34.45 -12.53 24.32
C MET A 97 35.67 -11.60 24.29
N VAL A 98 35.95 -10.87 25.37
CA VAL A 98 37.18 -10.10 25.55
C VAL A 98 37.79 -10.44 26.91
N GLU A 99 38.49 -11.57 26.98
CA GLU A 99 39.65 -11.81 27.85
C GLU A 99 40.71 -12.57 27.04
#